data_AF-A0A2V2N3D8-F1
#
_entry.id   AF-A0A2V2N3D8-F1
#
_cell.length_a   1.000
_cell.length_b   1.000
_cell.length_c   1.000
_cell.angle_alpha   90.00
_cell.angle_beta   90.00
_cell.angle_gamma   90.00
#
_symmetry.space_group_name_H-M   'P 1'
#
loop_
_entity.id
_entity.type
_entity.pdbx_description
1 polymer ?
#
loop_
_entity_poly.entity_id
_entity_poly.type
_entity_poly.pdbx_seq_one_letter_code
_entity_poly.pdbx_strand_id
1 'polypeptide(L)'
;MGMSGMITISWFYTTSHVLMVGLGMLYLFGSKDTKRKIEHIAWSVPIPPDLLSRLREFSPVSISKVSGIYLDDVFDILKGNKTKTAPEVIDKLNKTIEILIKQDEELEREAAKIGFMIRGFDAIEQREHEKTDQPKRITGKGKT
;
A
#
# COMPACT_ATOMS: atom_id res chain seq x y z
N MET A 1 -53.10 18.69 11.51
CA MET A 1 -51.74 18.49 12.04
C MET A 1 -51.15 17.26 11.37
N GLY A 2 -50.03 17.37 10.65
CA GLY A 2 -49.37 16.16 10.11
C GLY A 2 -48.42 16.29 8.92
N MET A 3 -48.26 17.47 8.29
CA MET A 3 -47.42 17.59 7.06
C MET A 3 -46.08 18.32 7.24
N SER A 4 -45.77 18.83 8.43
CA SER A 4 -44.52 19.59 8.64
C SER A 4 -43.31 18.72 9.03
N GLY A 5 -43.51 17.45 9.38
CA GLY A 5 -42.45 16.57 9.89
C GLY A 5 -41.68 15.78 8.83
N MET A 6 -42.21 15.64 7.60
CA MET A 6 -41.55 14.86 6.55
C MET A 6 -40.51 15.65 5.75
N ILE A 7 -40.63 16.99 5.71
CA ILE A 7 -39.74 17.84 4.91
C ILE A 7 -38.39 18.08 5.62
N THR A 8 -38.39 18.06 6.95
CA THR A 8 -37.17 18.29 7.74
C THR A 8 -36.19 17.11 7.68
N ILE A 9 -36.69 15.87 7.66
CA ILE A 9 -35.84 14.66 7.63
C ILE A 9 -35.06 14.53 6.31
N SER A 10 -35.65 14.97 5.20
CA SER A 10 -35.01 14.93 3.87
C SER A 10 -33.81 15.88 3.74
N TRP A 11 -33.86 17.04 4.41
CA TRP A 11 -32.76 18.01 4.43
C TRP A 11 -31.54 17.53 5.24
N PHE A 12 -31.77 16.80 6.34
CA PHE A 12 -30.68 16.18 7.11
C PHE A 12 -29.97 15.09 6.32
N TYR A 13 -30.70 14.29 5.54
CA TYR A 13 -30.10 13.22 4.74
C TYR A 13 -29.22 13.79 3.62
N THR A 14 -29.73 14.78 2.88
CA THR A 14 -28.99 15.38 1.75
C THR A 14 -27.74 16.12 2.20
N THR A 15 -27.80 16.89 3.29
CA THR A 15 -26.62 17.59 3.85
C THR A 15 -25.57 16.62 4.40
N SER A 16 -25.99 15.51 5.03
CA SER A 16 -25.06 14.50 5.54
C SER A 16 -24.27 13.80 4.42
N HIS A 17 -24.93 13.50 3.29
CA HIS A 17 -24.27 12.86 2.14
C HIS A 17 -23.28 13.82 1.45
N VAL A 18 -23.64 15.09 1.30
CA VAL A 18 -22.73 16.09 0.71
C VAL A 18 -21.50 16.30 1.59
N LEU A 19 -21.65 16.29 2.92
CA LEU A 19 -20.52 16.37 3.84
C LEU A 19 -19.60 15.14 3.78
N MET A 20 -20.17 13.94 3.71
CA MET A 20 -19.39 12.69 3.58
C MET A 20 -18.63 12.63 2.24
N VAL A 21 -19.25 13.03 1.13
CA VAL A 21 -18.58 13.08 -0.18
C VAL A 21 -17.53 14.20 -0.19
N GLY A 22 -17.81 15.35 0.41
CA GLY A 22 -16.85 16.45 0.56
C GLY A 22 -15.62 16.06 1.38
N LEU A 23 -15.81 15.38 2.52
CA LEU A 23 -14.72 14.83 3.34
C LEU A 23 -13.97 13.71 2.63
N GLY A 24 -14.65 12.84 1.88
CA GLY A 24 -14.02 11.81 1.06
C GLY A 24 -13.16 12.40 -0.05
N MET A 25 -13.64 13.45 -0.72
CA MET A 25 -12.86 14.20 -1.71
C MET A 25 -11.69 14.96 -1.07
N LEU A 26 -11.86 15.53 0.11
CA LEU A 26 -10.77 16.16 0.85
C LEU A 26 -9.74 15.13 1.32
N TYR A 27 -10.14 13.91 1.67
CA TYR A 27 -9.20 12.83 2.01
C TYR A 27 -8.44 12.32 0.78
N LEU A 28 -9.11 12.22 -0.38
CA LEU A 28 -8.48 11.79 -1.63
C LEU A 28 -7.60 12.87 -2.28
N PHE A 29 -7.89 14.17 -2.07
CA PHE A 29 -7.20 15.29 -2.74
C PHE A 29 -6.49 16.28 -1.80
N GLY A 30 -6.63 16.15 -0.48
CA GLY A 30 -6.27 17.18 0.51
C GLY A 30 -4.82 17.23 0.98
N SER A 31 -3.93 16.40 0.46
CA SER A 31 -2.47 16.57 0.65
C SER A 31 -1.77 16.77 -0.70
N LYS A 32 -2.17 17.81 -1.43
CA LYS A 32 -1.26 18.45 -2.39
C LYS A 32 -0.32 19.38 -1.62
N ASP A 33 0.55 18.78 -0.82
CA ASP A 33 1.68 19.49 -0.25
C ASP A 33 2.52 20.06 -1.40
N THR A 34 2.92 21.31 -1.23
CA THR A 34 3.48 22.19 -2.25
C THR A 34 4.71 21.56 -2.91
N LYS A 35 4.53 20.92 -4.07
CA LYS A 35 5.57 20.21 -4.83
C LYS A 35 6.48 21.21 -5.55
N ARG A 36 7.46 21.76 -4.83
CA ARG A 36 8.52 22.58 -5.44
C ARG A 36 9.43 21.69 -6.29
N LYS A 37 9.52 22.01 -7.57
CA LYS A 37 10.54 21.49 -8.49
C LYS A 37 11.90 21.85 -7.89
N ILE A 38 12.87 20.93 -7.92
CA ILE A 38 14.21 21.16 -7.35
C ILE A 38 14.97 22.12 -8.26
N GLU A 39 14.63 23.41 -8.21
CA GLU A 39 15.31 24.46 -8.95
C GLU A 39 16.43 25.05 -8.09
N HIS A 40 17.66 24.91 -8.61
CA HIS A 40 18.91 25.57 -8.19
C HIS A 40 19.03 25.98 -6.71
N ILE A 41 19.54 25.07 -5.88
CA ILE A 41 19.80 25.33 -4.47
C ILE A 41 21.28 25.71 -4.32
N ALA A 42 21.54 26.93 -3.85
CA ALA A 42 22.88 27.52 -3.75
C ALA A 42 23.85 26.67 -2.92
N TRP A 43 23.34 25.84 -2.00
CA TRP A 43 24.11 24.89 -1.18
C TRP A 43 23.71 23.45 -1.48
N SER A 44 24.35 22.87 -2.48
CA SER A 44 24.16 21.46 -2.87
C SER A 44 25.29 20.59 -2.33
N VAL A 45 24.94 19.49 -1.67
CA VAL A 45 25.86 18.49 -1.10
C VAL A 45 25.94 17.30 -2.08
N PRO A 46 27.11 16.66 -2.24
CA PRO A 46 27.19 15.42 -3.01
C PRO A 46 26.28 14.34 -2.43
N ILE A 47 25.66 13.55 -3.30
CA ILE A 47 24.82 12.43 -2.87
C ILE A 47 25.72 11.31 -2.34
N PRO A 48 25.50 10.80 -1.12
CA PRO A 48 26.30 9.70 -0.58
C PRO A 48 26.16 8.43 -1.45
N PRO A 49 27.25 7.72 -1.76
CA PRO A 49 27.17 6.49 -2.56
C PRO A 49 26.42 5.38 -1.82
N ASP A 50 26.51 5.35 -0.48
CA ASP A 50 25.74 4.43 0.37
C ASP A 50 24.23 4.63 0.21
N LEU A 51 23.78 5.89 0.22
CA LEU A 51 22.39 6.25 0.00
C LEU A 51 21.90 5.80 -1.38
N LEU A 52 22.70 5.99 -2.42
CA LEU A 52 22.35 5.56 -3.78
C LEU A 52 22.21 4.03 -3.89
N SER A 53 23.10 3.28 -3.25
CA SER A 53 23.02 1.81 -3.22
C SER A 53 21.71 1.35 -2.58
N ARG A 54 21.35 1.92 -1.43
CA ARG A 54 20.09 1.59 -0.73
C ARG A 54 18.86 2.03 -1.51
N LEU A 55 18.88 3.18 -2.17
CA LEU A 55 17.77 3.62 -3.02
C LEU A 55 17.57 2.70 -4.23
N ARG A 56 18.61 2.04 -4.74
CA ARG A 56 18.48 1.12 -5.89
C ARG A 56 17.76 -0.19 -5.57
N GLU A 57 17.68 -0.56 -4.30
CA GLU A 57 16.91 -1.74 -3.85
C GLU A 57 15.41 -1.52 -4.02
N PHE A 58 14.96 -0.27 -4.06
CA PHE A 58 13.56 0.10 -4.18
C PHE A 58 13.20 0.63 -5.58
N SER A 59 11.94 0.43 -5.96
CA SER A 59 11.42 0.99 -7.20
C SER A 59 11.43 2.53 -7.17
N PRO A 60 11.87 3.20 -8.27
CA PRO A 60 11.81 4.66 -8.41
C PRO A 60 10.41 5.22 -8.16
N VAL A 61 9.38 4.46 -8.53
CA VAL A 61 7.97 4.83 -8.32
C VAL A 61 7.61 4.85 -6.84
N SER A 62 8.04 3.84 -6.08
CA SER A 62 7.81 3.76 -4.64
C SER A 62 8.53 4.90 -3.91
N ILE A 63 9.78 5.18 -4.30
CA ILE A 63 10.56 6.29 -3.75
C ILE A 63 9.86 7.62 -4.04
N SER A 64 9.43 7.87 -5.28
CA SER A 64 8.71 9.11 -5.64
C SER A 64 7.41 9.27 -4.86
N LYS A 65 6.64 8.19 -4.69
CA LYS A 65 5.36 8.21 -3.96
C LYS A 65 5.55 8.54 -2.47
N VAL A 66 6.53 7.91 -1.82
CA VAL A 66 6.77 8.08 -0.38
C VAL A 66 7.53 9.37 -0.07
N SER A 67 8.57 9.69 -0.85
CA SER A 67 9.34 10.91 -0.67
C SER A 67 8.60 12.15 -1.16
N GLY A 68 7.60 12.04 -2.02
CA GLY A 68 6.97 13.17 -2.70
C GLY A 68 7.90 13.93 -3.66
N ILE A 69 9.09 13.39 -3.96
CA ILE A 69 10.01 13.89 -4.98
C ILE A 69 9.47 13.51 -6.37
N TYR A 70 9.66 14.36 -7.36
CA TYR A 70 9.26 14.04 -8.74
C TYR A 70 9.97 12.78 -9.23
N LEU A 71 9.22 11.93 -9.94
CA LEU A 71 9.75 10.67 -10.46
C LEU A 71 10.98 10.87 -11.35
N ASP A 72 10.95 11.91 -12.20
CA ASP A 72 12.07 12.27 -13.07
C ASP A 72 13.32 12.65 -12.25
N ASP A 73 13.15 13.44 -11.19
CA ASP A 73 14.24 13.78 -10.26
C ASP A 73 14.81 12.53 -9.57
N VAL A 74 13.96 11.58 -9.19
CA VAL A 74 14.40 10.30 -8.60
C VAL A 74 15.19 9.48 -9.64
N PHE A 75 14.73 9.43 -10.88
CA PHE A 75 15.47 8.76 -11.96
C PHE A 75 16.83 9.40 -12.20
N ASP A 76 16.92 10.72 -12.22
CA ASP A 76 18.17 11.43 -12.40
C ASP A 76 19.15 11.20 -11.26
N ILE A 77 18.65 11.09 -10.03
CA ILE A 77 19.44 10.73 -8.84
C ILE A 77 19.96 9.29 -8.96
N LEU A 78 19.08 8.33 -9.26
CA LEU A 78 19.42 6.90 -9.32
C LEU A 78 20.40 6.56 -10.46
N LYS A 79 20.24 7.23 -11.61
CA LYS A 79 21.14 7.11 -12.77
C LYS A 79 22.48 7.80 -12.55
N GLY A 80 22.61 8.63 -11.51
CA GLY A 80 23.82 9.41 -11.24
C GLY A 80 23.97 10.65 -12.14
N ASN A 81 22.93 11.02 -12.90
CA ASN A 81 22.90 12.27 -13.66
C ASN A 81 22.97 13.49 -12.72
N LYS A 82 22.36 13.36 -11.53
CA LYS A 82 22.34 14.38 -10.49
C LYS A 82 23.34 14.02 -9.40
N THR A 83 24.51 14.65 -9.43
CA THR A 83 25.62 14.37 -8.49
C THR A 83 25.54 15.18 -7.20
N LYS A 84 24.82 16.30 -7.22
CA LYS A 84 24.64 17.18 -6.07
C LYS A 84 23.16 17.51 -5.90
N THR A 85 22.70 17.55 -4.65
CA THR A 85 21.32 17.89 -4.31
C THR A 85 21.28 18.66 -2.99
N ALA A 86 20.13 19.19 -2.61
CA ALA A 86 20.00 19.84 -1.31
C ALA A 86 20.10 18.83 -0.17
N PRO A 87 20.70 19.22 0.97
CA PRO A 87 20.77 18.38 2.16
C PRO A 87 19.36 17.93 2.64
N GLU A 88 18.35 18.80 2.50
CA GLU A 88 16.95 18.46 2.81
C GLU A 88 16.42 17.29 1.96
N VAL A 89 16.85 17.20 0.70
CA VAL A 89 16.45 16.11 -0.19
C VAL A 89 17.15 14.81 0.23
N ILE A 90 18.41 14.89 0.65
CA ILE A 90 19.16 13.74 1.20
C ILE A 90 18.44 13.20 2.45
N ASP A 91 18.08 14.08 3.39
CA ASP A 91 17.35 13.68 4.59
C ASP A 91 15.99 13.08 4.27
N LYS A 92 15.29 13.62 3.28
CA LYS A 92 13.99 13.08 2.83
C LYS A 92 14.13 11.69 2.22
N LEU A 93 15.19 11.46 1.43
CA LEU A 93 15.50 10.15 0.86
C LEU A 93 15.88 9.13 1.93
N ASN A 94 16.67 9.52 2.93
CA ASN A 94 16.98 8.66 4.08
C ASN A 94 15.73 8.21 4.82
N LYS A 95 14.84 9.15 5.17
CA LYS A 95 13.55 8.82 5.82
C LYS A 95 12.66 7.95 4.94
N THR A 96 12.68 8.18 3.63
CA THR A 96 11.92 7.39 2.67
C THR A 96 12.35 5.93 2.66
N ILE A 97 13.66 5.67 2.73
CA ILE A 97 14.17 4.29 2.80
C ILE A 97 13.69 3.61 4.08
N GLU A 98 13.75 4.27 5.23
CA GLU A 98 13.26 3.68 6.49
C GLU A 98 11.77 3.31 6.42
N ILE A 99 10.96 4.14 5.77
CA ILE A 99 9.53 3.86 5.57
C ILE A 99 9.35 2.67 4.63
N LEU A 100 10.11 2.62 3.53
CA LEU A 100 10.01 1.54 2.56
C LEU A 100 10.45 0.20 3.14
N ILE A 101 11.51 0.16 3.96
CA ILE A 101 11.95 -1.05 4.68
C ILE A 101 10.83 -1.57 5.59
N LYS A 102 10.21 -0.67 6.38
CA LYS A 102 9.11 -1.07 7.27
C LYS A 102 7.90 -1.62 6.50
N GLN A 103 7.58 -1.01 5.37
CA GLN A 103 6.50 -1.49 4.51
C GLN A 103 6.81 -2.87 3.93
N ASP A 104 8.05 -3.12 3.53
CA ASP A 104 8.49 -4.41 3.00
C ASP A 104 8.40 -5.50 4.08
N GLU A 105 8.90 -5.22 5.30
CA GLU A 105 8.78 -6.13 6.45
C GLU A 105 7.31 -6.46 6.80
N GLU A 106 6.42 -5.47 6.69
CA GLU A 106 4.99 -5.65 6.95
C GLU A 106 4.35 -6.54 5.87
N LEU A 107 4.67 -6.29 4.60
CA LEU A 107 4.22 -7.11 3.47
C LEU A 107 4.73 -8.55 3.56
N GLU A 108 5.98 -8.77 3.99
CA GLU A 108 6.52 -10.11 4.21
C GLU A 108 5.74 -10.86 5.30
N ARG A 109 5.40 -10.19 6.40
CA ARG A 109 4.58 -10.79 7.47
C ARG A 109 3.17 -11.13 6.99
N GLU A 110 2.56 -10.26 6.21
CA GLU A 110 1.24 -10.52 5.60
C GLU A 110 1.29 -11.68 4.61
N ALA A 111 2.30 -11.71 3.74
CA ALA A 111 2.52 -12.79 2.79
C ALA A 111 2.74 -14.13 3.51
N ALA A 112 3.52 -14.14 4.59
CA ALA A 112 3.73 -15.34 5.42
C ALA A 112 2.42 -15.83 6.05
N LYS A 113 1.59 -14.93 6.57
CA LYS A 113 0.26 -15.26 7.12
C LYS A 113 -0.65 -15.85 6.05
N ILE A 114 -0.69 -15.24 4.86
CA ILE A 114 -1.46 -15.76 3.73
C ILE A 114 -0.96 -17.13 3.31
N GLY A 115 0.35 -17.32 3.19
CA GLY A 115 0.96 -18.61 2.87
C GLY A 115 0.62 -19.70 3.87
N PHE A 116 0.57 -19.37 5.17
CA PHE A 116 0.12 -20.30 6.20
C PHE A 116 -1.36 -20.69 6.02
N MET A 117 -2.24 -19.72 5.74
CA MET A 117 -3.66 -19.98 5.49
C MET A 117 -3.87 -20.87 4.26
N ILE A 118 -3.19 -20.59 3.15
CA ILE A 118 -3.28 -21.39 1.91
C ILE A 118 -2.89 -22.84 2.19
N ARG A 119 -1.76 -23.09 2.84
CA ARG A 119 -1.34 -24.45 3.22
C ARG A 119 -2.37 -25.16 4.12
N GLY A 120 -3.04 -24.41 4.99
CA GLY A 120 -4.13 -24.92 5.81
C GLY A 120 -5.34 -25.34 4.97
N PHE A 121 -5.71 -24.55 3.97
CA PHE A 121 -6.77 -24.89 3.02
C PHE A 121 -6.40 -26.11 2.18
N ASP A 122 -5.19 -26.18 1.62
CA ASP A 122 -4.72 -27.32 0.82
C ASP A 122 -4.79 -28.63 1.62
N ALA A 123 -4.42 -28.61 2.91
CA ALA A 123 -4.47 -29.77 3.78
C ALA A 123 -5.90 -30.21 4.13
N ILE A 124 -6.85 -29.26 4.18
CA ILE A 124 -8.27 -29.57 4.37
C ILE A 124 -8.84 -30.19 3.09
N GLU A 125 -8.55 -29.60 1.93
CA GLU A 125 -8.98 -30.11 0.62
C GLU A 125 -8.48 -31.54 0.38
N GLN A 126 -7.21 -31.82 0.66
CA GLN A 126 -6.67 -33.19 0.59
C GLN A 126 -7.43 -34.19 1.46
N ARG A 127 -7.80 -33.81 2.69
CA ARG A 127 -8.59 -34.67 3.59
C ARG A 127 -10.04 -34.87 3.09
N GLU A 128 -10.61 -33.90 2.40
CA GLU A 128 -11.93 -34.04 1.79
C GLU A 128 -11.90 -34.98 0.58
N HIS A 129 -10.87 -34.87 -0.26
CA HIS A 129 -10.64 -35.83 -1.36
C HIS A 129 -10.41 -37.26 -0.83
N GLU A 130 -9.57 -37.45 0.18
CA GLU A 130 -9.33 -38.76 0.79
C GLU A 130 -10.59 -39.41 1.40
N LYS A 131 -11.54 -38.61 1.91
CA LYS A 131 -12.84 -39.12 2.40
C LYS A 131 -13.79 -39.50 1.28
N THR A 132 -13.73 -38.79 0.16
CA THR A 132 -14.64 -38.99 -0.98
C THR A 132 -14.23 -40.21 -1.81
N ASP A 133 -12.93 -40.53 -1.85
CA ASP A 133 -12.38 -41.71 -2.54
C ASP A 133 -12.43 -43.01 -1.73
N GLN A 134 -13.02 -43.04 -0.53
CA GLN A 134 -13.25 -44.31 0.17
C GLN A 134 -14.39 -45.07 -0.52
N PRO A 135 -14.13 -46.20 -1.22
CA PRO A 135 -15.21 -47.00 -1.77
C PRO A 135 -16.08 -47.50 -0.63
N LYS A 136 -17.39 -47.25 -0.70
CA LYS A 136 -18.39 -47.84 0.21
C LYS A 136 -18.11 -49.34 0.30
N ARG A 137 -17.55 -49.81 1.42
CA ARG A 137 -17.52 -51.24 1.76
C ARG A 137 -18.96 -51.69 1.89
N ILE A 138 -19.48 -52.28 0.81
CA ILE A 138 -20.82 -52.86 0.75
C ILE A 138 -20.82 -54.00 1.78
N THR A 139 -21.54 -53.80 2.87
CA THR A 139 -21.77 -54.78 3.93
C THR A 139 -22.70 -55.87 3.41
N GLY A 140 -22.13 -56.95 2.86
CA GLY A 140 -22.84 -58.18 2.56
C GLY A 140 -22.94 -59.06 3.81
N LYS A 141 -24.03 -58.93 4.58
CA LYS A 141 -24.47 -59.96 5.54
C LYS A 141 -24.85 -61.21 4.74
N GLY A 142 -23.94 -62.19 4.68
CA GLY A 142 -24.28 -63.56 4.27
C GLY A 142 -25.03 -64.25 5.41
N LYS A 143 -26.36 -64.34 5.27
CA LYS A 143 -27.19 -65.34 5.95
C LYS A 143 -26.92 -66.69 5.29
N THR A 144 -26.42 -67.64 6.06
CA THR A 144 -26.65 -69.09 5.90
C THR A 144 -26.74 -69.69 7.28
#